data_AF-A0A356LCE0-F1
#
_entry.id   AF-A0A356LCE0-F1
#
_cell.length_a   1.000
_cell.length_b   1.000
_cell.length_c   1.000
_cell.angle_alpha   90.00
_cell.angle_beta   90.00
_cell.angle_gamma   90.00
#
_symmetry.space_group_name_H-M   'P 1'
#
loop_
_entity.id
_entity.type
_entity.pdbx_description
1 polymer ?
#
loop_
_entity_poly.entity_id
_entity_poly.type
_entity_poly.pdbx_seq_one_letter_code
_entity_poly.pdbx_strand_id
1 'polypeptide(L)'
;MTEYIIVVALVAISAIAVFQLFGQTLRSQTAAIARELAGEDGSAESQAARSAAERAAGQTAAKSLKSFTGNADAVGGGSTGQ
;
A
#
# COMPACT_ATOMS: atom_id res chain seq x y z
N MET A 1 23.46 -26.50 40.72
CA MET A 1 24.55 -25.96 39.86
C MET A 1 24.38 -26.37 38.40
N THR A 2 24.25 -27.66 38.09
CA THR A 2 24.10 -28.20 36.72
C THR A 2 22.81 -27.79 35.99
N GLU A 3 21.69 -27.64 36.68
CA GLU A 3 20.42 -27.18 36.08
C GLU A 3 20.53 -25.77 35.46
N TYR A 4 21.24 -24.85 36.13
CA TYR A 4 21.51 -23.52 35.59
C TYR A 4 22.38 -23.56 34.33
N ILE A 5 23.33 -24.51 34.26
CA ILE A 5 24.19 -24.68 33.08
C ILE A 5 23.34 -25.12 31.87
N ILE A 6 22.36 -25.99 32.09
CA ILE A 6 21.46 -26.46 31.04
C ILE A 6 20.59 -25.31 30.52
N VAL A 7 20.01 -24.49 31.41
CA VAL A 7 19.19 -23.33 31.01
C VAL A 7 20.02 -22.31 30.23
N VAL A 8 21.24 -22.00 30.68
CA VAL A 8 22.13 -21.05 29.99
C VAL A 8 22.54 -21.58 28.61
N ALA A 9 22.81 -22.89 28.48
CA ALA A 9 23.13 -23.50 27.19
C ALA A 9 21.97 -23.37 26.18
N LEU A 10 20.72 -23.56 26.62
CA LEU A 10 19.53 -23.41 25.78
C LEU A 10 19.30 -21.96 25.34
N VAL A 11 19.52 -20.99 26.24
CA VAL A 11 19.43 -19.56 25.91
C VAL A 11 20.50 -19.17 24.89
N ALA A 12 21.74 -19.66 25.03
CA ALA A 12 22.83 -19.36 24.10
C ALA A 12 22.54 -19.85 22.67
N ILE A 13 22.01 -21.06 22.52
CA ILE A 13 21.62 -21.62 21.22
C ILE A 13 20.45 -20.82 20.62
N SER A 14 19.46 -20.49 21.44
CA SER A 14 18.31 -19.67 21.03
C SER A 14 18.74 -18.27 20.58
N ALA A 15 19.71 -17.66 21.27
CA ALA A 15 20.22 -16.34 20.92
C ALA A 15 20.83 -16.31 19.52
N ILE A 16 21.60 -17.34 19.12
CA ILE A 16 22.17 -17.43 17.77
C ILE A 16 21.05 -17.37 16.71
N ALA A 17 19.97 -18.14 16.90
CA ALA A 17 18.84 -18.15 15.97
C ALA A 17 18.11 -16.79 15.91
N VAL A 18 17.90 -16.15 17.07
CA VAL A 18 17.28 -14.82 17.16
C VAL A 18 18.14 -13.76 16.49
N PHE A 19 19.47 -13.77 16.70
CA PHE A 19 20.35 -12.79 16.05
C PHE A 19 20.37 -12.93 14.53
N GLN A 20 20.25 -14.14 13.98
CA GLN A 20 20.14 -14.33 12.54
C GLN A 20 18.79 -13.81 12.00
N LEU A 21 17.68 -14.22 12.61
CA LEU A 21 16.34 -13.84 12.16
C LEU A 21 16.06 -12.33 12.34
N PHE A 22 16.43 -11.80 13.50
CA PHE A 22 16.28 -10.38 13.80
C PHE A 22 17.26 -9.53 13.00
N GLY A 23 18.48 -10.02 12.73
CA GLY A 23 19.46 -9.32 11.90
C GLY A 23 19.01 -9.15 10.45
N GLN A 24 18.38 -10.18 9.86
CA GLN A 24 17.77 -10.07 8.53
C GLN A 24 16.61 -9.07 8.52
N THR A 25 15.76 -9.11 9.54
CA THR A 25 14.60 -8.21 9.66
C THR A 25 15.02 -6.75 9.85
N LEU A 26 15.98 -6.51 10.75
CA LEU A 26 16.53 -5.18 11.01
C LEU A 26 17.23 -4.64 9.76
N ARG A 27 18.06 -5.43 9.08
CA ARG A 27 18.69 -5.03 7.80
C ARG A 27 17.66 -4.70 6.73
N SER A 28 16.59 -5.48 6.61
CA SER A 28 15.52 -5.21 5.65
C SER A 28 14.81 -3.89 5.94
N GLN A 29 14.51 -3.62 7.21
CA GLN A 29 13.89 -2.36 7.62
C GLN A 29 14.85 -1.18 7.47
N THR A 30 16.11 -1.33 7.85
CA THR A 30 17.15 -0.31 7.63
C THR A 30 17.39 -0.06 6.15
N ALA A 31 17.31 -1.08 5.28
CA ALA A 31 17.39 -0.89 3.84
C ALA A 31 16.16 -0.14 3.30
N ALA A 32 14.96 -0.42 3.81
CA ALA A 32 13.75 0.33 3.44
C ALA A 32 13.84 1.79 3.90
N ILE A 33 14.26 2.03 5.14
CA ILE A 33 14.47 3.37 5.69
C ILE A 33 15.62 4.09 4.97
N ALA A 34 16.71 3.40 4.64
CA ALA A 34 17.83 3.96 3.90
C ALA A 34 17.46 4.26 2.45
N ARG A 35 16.57 3.49 1.82
CA ARG A 35 16.02 3.79 0.49
C ARG A 35 15.09 4.99 0.54
N GLU A 36 14.23 5.06 1.55
CA GLU A 36 13.37 6.23 1.82
C GLU A 36 14.21 7.49 2.08
N LEU A 37 15.28 7.37 2.88
CA LEU A 37 16.16 8.47 3.28
C LEU A 37 17.15 8.88 2.18
N ALA A 38 17.65 7.91 1.38
CA ALA A 38 18.50 8.16 0.23
C ALA A 38 17.72 8.73 -0.96
N GLY A 39 16.40 8.86 -0.84
CA GLY A 39 15.56 9.38 -1.90
C GLY A 39 15.44 8.42 -3.08
N GLU A 40 15.56 7.10 -2.87
CA GLU A 40 15.11 6.07 -3.82
C GLU A 40 13.56 6.00 -3.80
N ASP A 41 12.97 7.18 -3.99
CA ASP A 41 11.98 7.51 -4.97
C ASP A 41 10.65 6.75 -4.90
N GLY A 42 9.85 7.20 -3.94
CA GLY A 42 8.41 7.35 -4.15
C GLY A 42 8.04 8.18 -5.38
N SER A 43 8.98 8.53 -6.29
CA SER A 43 8.71 9.07 -7.62
C SER A 43 7.99 8.05 -8.51
N ALA A 44 8.31 6.75 -8.42
CA ALA A 44 7.56 5.70 -9.12
C ALA A 44 6.12 5.62 -8.59
N GLU A 45 5.96 5.61 -7.25
CA GLU A 45 4.64 5.62 -6.60
C GLU A 45 3.90 6.96 -6.82
N SER A 46 4.61 8.09 -6.88
CA SER A 46 4.05 9.42 -7.18
C SER A 46 3.65 9.56 -8.64
N GLN A 47 4.38 8.92 -9.56
CA GLN A 47 4.04 8.85 -10.99
C GLN A 47 2.83 7.93 -11.20
N ALA A 48 2.79 6.78 -10.51
CA ALA A 48 1.62 5.91 -10.47
C ALA A 48 0.40 6.64 -9.89
N ALA A 49 0.57 7.37 -8.79
CA ALA A 49 -0.48 8.17 -8.16
C ALA A 49 -0.95 9.32 -9.06
N ARG A 50 -0.04 10.04 -9.76
CA ARG A 50 -0.39 11.06 -10.76
C ARG A 50 -1.17 10.46 -11.92
N SER A 51 -0.68 9.36 -12.50
CA SER A 51 -1.38 8.65 -13.57
C SER A 51 -2.76 8.12 -13.14
N ALA A 52 -2.93 7.69 -11.89
CA ALA A 52 -4.22 7.28 -11.35
C ALA A 52 -5.15 8.49 -11.16
N ALA A 53 -4.64 9.60 -10.64
CA ALA A 53 -5.38 10.84 -10.46
C ALA A 53 -5.84 11.44 -11.81
N GLU A 54 -4.99 11.41 -12.84
CA GLU A 54 -5.34 11.86 -14.20
C GLU A 54 -6.44 11.00 -14.82
N ARG A 55 -6.39 9.68 -14.66
CA ARG A 55 -7.47 8.76 -15.10
C ARG A 55 -8.77 9.03 -14.35
N ALA A 56 -8.71 9.23 -13.03
CA ALA A 56 -9.87 9.54 -12.22
C ALA A 56 -10.49 10.91 -12.58
N ALA A 57 -9.65 11.91 -12.87
CA ALA A 57 -10.08 13.22 -13.34
C ALA A 57 -10.74 13.13 -14.72
N GLY A 58 -10.17 12.36 -15.65
CA GLY A 58 -10.76 12.10 -16.97
C GLY A 58 -12.10 11.35 -16.90
N GLN A 59 -12.21 10.34 -16.02
CA GLN A 59 -13.48 9.64 -15.77
C GLN A 59 -14.51 10.54 -15.09
N THR A 60 -14.09 11.41 -14.17
CA THR A 60 -14.93 12.43 -13.56
C THR A 60 -15.44 13.41 -14.61
N ALA A 61 -14.61 13.84 -15.56
CA ALA A 61 -15.03 14.69 -16.67
C ALA A 61 -15.97 13.99 -17.66
N ALA A 62 -15.84 12.67 -17.86
CA ALA A 62 -16.77 11.87 -18.66
C ALA A 62 -18.12 11.63 -17.95
N LYS A 63 -18.10 11.55 -16.61
CA LYS A 63 -19.29 11.30 -15.77
C LYS A 63 -19.91 12.56 -15.19
N SER A 64 -19.27 13.72 -15.32
CA SER A 64 -19.78 14.99 -14.81
C SER A 64 -21.04 15.38 -15.57
N LEU A 65 -22.02 15.87 -14.80
CA LEU A 65 -23.31 16.52 -15.11
C LEU A 65 -24.04 16.15 -16.43
N LYS A 66 -23.38 16.10 -17.59
CA LYS A 66 -23.91 15.60 -18.86
C LYS A 66 -24.43 14.16 -18.76
N SER A 67 -23.75 13.27 -18.03
CA SER A 67 -24.23 11.89 -17.82
C SER A 67 -25.46 11.80 -16.91
N PHE A 68 -25.65 12.76 -15.99
CA PHE A 68 -26.80 12.77 -15.07
C PHE A 68 -27.99 13.55 -15.66
N THR A 69 -27.75 14.66 -16.36
CA THR A 69 -28.79 15.45 -17.02
C THR A 69 -29.29 14.78 -18.32
N GLY A 70 -28.43 14.09 -19.07
CA GLY A 70 -28.84 13.33 -20.25
C GLY A 70 -29.61 12.04 -19.92
N ASN A 71 -29.42 11.46 -18.73
CA ASN A 71 -30.17 10.30 -18.26
C ASN A 71 -31.50 10.71 -17.57
N ALA A 72 -31.60 11.96 -17.10
CA ALA A 72 -32.87 12.54 -16.62
C ALA A 72 -33.84 12.83 -17.78
N ASP A 73 -33.33 13.26 -18.94
CA ASP A 73 -34.15 13.43 -20.15
C ASP A 73 -34.70 12.09 -20.68
N ALA A 74 -33.93 11.00 -20.54
CA ALA A 74 -34.36 9.65 -20.93
C ALA A 74 -35.40 9.01 -19.97
N VAL A 75 -35.49 9.46 -18.71
CA VAL A 75 -36.42 8.91 -17.70
C VAL A 75 -37.70 9.76 -17.56
N GLY A 76 -37.71 11.02 -18.03
CA GLY A 76 -38.85 11.94 -17.92
C GLY A 76 -39.87 11.92 -19.07
N GLY A 77 -39.61 11.21 -20.18
CA GLY A 77 -40.46 11.22 -21.38
C GLY A 77 -41.51 10.09 -21.49
N GLY A 78 -41.70 9.27 -20.45
CA GLY A 78 -42.41 7.99 -20.52
C GLY A 78 -43.83 7.93 -19.96
N SER A 79 -44.53 9.05 -19.76
CA SER A 79 -45.94 9.02 -19.36
C SER A 79 -46.72 10.21 -19.92
N THR A 80 -47.20 10.10 -21.17
CA THR A 80 -48.50 10.62 -21.65
C THR A 80 -48.73 10.11 -23.07
N GLY A 81 -49.80 9.33 -23.26
CA GLY A 81 -50.50 9.26 -24.55
C GLY A 81 -50.20 8.07 -25.47
N GLN A 82 -50.78 6.92 -25.16
CA GLN A 82 -51.61 6.16 -26.11
C GLN A 82 -52.86 5.71 -25.38
#